data_AF-A0A9W5S3C4-F1
#
_entry.id   AF-A0A9W5S3C4-F1
#
_cell.length_a   1.000
_cell.length_b   1.000
_cell.length_c   1.000
_cell.angle_alpha   90.00
_cell.angle_beta   90.00
_cell.angle_gamma   90.00
#
_symmetry.space_group_name_H-M   'P 1'
#
loop_
_entity.id
_entity.type
_entity.pdbx_description
1 polymer ?
#
loop_
_entity_poly.entity_id
_entity_poly.type
_entity_poly.pdbx_seq_one_letter_code
_entity_poly.pdbx_strand_id
1 'polypeptide(L)' 'MRIVTKDQYEARVEAVLEVVAEVTGNAPTSPSFKDKLYAMSFQELGAFVLNVVETRSVNGIDRY' A
#
# COMPACT_ATOMS: atom_id res chain seq x y z
N MET A 1 17.20 12.89 10.70
CA MET A 1 15.83 12.58 10.25
C MET A 1 15.72 12.91 8.78
N ARG A 2 15.39 11.94 7.92
CA ARG A 2 15.11 12.20 6.50
C ARG A 2 13.69 12.76 6.42
N ILE A 3 13.54 14.04 6.12
CA ILE A 3 12.23 14.66 5.94
C ILE A 3 11.67 14.11 4.63
N VAL A 4 10.63 13.29 4.71
CA VAL A 4 9.92 12.78 3.54
C VAL A 4 8.97 13.89 3.10
N THR A 5 9.14 14.39 1.88
CA THR A 5 8.20 15.36 1.31
C THR A 5 6.87 14.66 0.99
N LYS A 6 5.78 15.42 0.94
CA LYS A 6 4.46 14.89 0.57
C LYS A 6 4.51 14.10 -0.75
N ASP A 7 5.22 14.63 -1.74
CA ASP A 7 5.41 14.00 -3.05
C ASP A 7 6.16 12.66 -2.96
N GLN A 8 7.16 12.56 -2.07
CA GLN A 8 7.88 11.30 -1.84
C GLN A 8 7.01 10.26 -1.12
N TYR A 9 5.99 10.69 -0.39
CA TYR A 9 5.04 9.80 0.27
C TYR A 9 3.96 9.33 -0.71
N GLU A 10 3.44 10.23 -1.56
CA GLU A 10 2.53 9.89 -2.66
C GLU A 10 3.14 8.88 -3.63
N ALA A 11 4.38 9.10 -4.09
CA ALA A 11 5.08 8.16 -4.97
C ALA A 11 5.27 6.76 -4.35
N ARG A 12 5.34 6.66 -3.02
CA ARG A 12 5.44 5.36 -2.32
C ARG A 12 4.12 4.64 -2.29
N VAL A 13 3.02 5.36 -2.01
CA VAL A 13 1.68 4.78 -2.05
C VAL A 13 1.35 4.30 -3.46
N GLU A 14 1.75 5.05 -4.48
CA GLU A 14 1.64 4.62 -5.88
C GLU A 14 2.42 3.33 -6.17
N ALA A 15 3.70 3.26 -5.74
CA ALA A 15 4.48 2.03 -5.89
C ALA A 15 3.86 0.82 -5.18
N VAL A 16 3.26 1.02 -4.00
CA VAL A 16 2.53 -0.04 -3.29
C VAL A 16 1.31 -0.49 -4.09
N LEU A 17 0.55 0.44 -4.67
CA LEU A 17 -0.62 0.12 -5.50
C LEU A 17 -0.24 -0.71 -6.74
N GLU A 18 0.88 -0.38 -7.39
CA GLU A 18 1.41 -1.13 -8.53
C GLU A 18 1.77 -2.56 -8.14
N VAL A 19 2.52 -2.74 -7.03
CA VAL A 19 2.89 -4.07 -6.54
C VAL A 19 1.66 -4.90 -6.19
N VAL A 20 0.67 -4.30 -5.52
CA VAL A 20 -0.59 -5.00 -5.21
C VAL A 20 -1.32 -5.42 -6.48
N ALA A 21 -1.39 -4.55 -7.49
CA ALA A 21 -2.03 -4.84 -8.75
C ALA A 21 -1.34 -6.00 -9.50
N GLU A 22 -0.01 -6.00 -9.52
CA GLU A 22 0.80 -7.07 -10.13
C GLU A 22 0.61 -8.41 -9.40
N VAL A 23 0.69 -8.40 -8.07
CA VAL A 23 0.64 -9.62 -7.26
C VAL A 23 -0.75 -10.25 -7.24
N THR A 24 -1.80 -9.44 -7.14
CA THR A 24 -3.18 -9.92 -7.03
C THR A 24 -3.87 -10.07 -8.39
N GLY A 25 -3.24 -9.59 -9.48
CA GLY A 25 -3.82 -9.51 -10.81
C GLY A 25 -5.00 -8.54 -10.93
N ASN A 26 -5.29 -7.77 -9.87
CA ASN A 26 -6.40 -6.84 -9.79
C ASN A 26 -5.92 -5.50 -9.27
N ALA A 27 -6.23 -4.42 -9.98
CA ALA A 27 -5.96 -3.08 -9.47
C ALA A 27 -6.90 -2.78 -8.27
N PRO A 28 -6.37 -2.50 -7.07
CA PRO A 28 -7.19 -2.01 -5.97
C PRO A 28 -7.64 -0.59 -6.30
N THR A 29 -8.89 -0.44 -6.72
CA THR A 29 -9.43 0.83 -7.25
C THR A 29 -10.31 1.59 -6.26
N SER A 30 -10.58 1.05 -5.06
CA SER A 30 -11.45 1.76 -4.13
C SER A 30 -10.73 3.00 -3.55
N PRO A 31 -11.40 4.16 -3.48
CA PRO A 31 -10.86 5.34 -2.80
C PRO A 31 -10.49 5.05 -1.34
N SER A 32 -11.34 4.28 -0.65
CA SER A 32 -11.11 3.86 0.74
C SER A 32 -9.83 3.04 0.93
N PHE A 33 -9.39 2.29 -0.08
CA PHE A 33 -8.15 1.53 -0.05
C PHE A 33 -6.94 2.47 -0.12
N LYS A 34 -6.98 3.45 -1.02
CA LYS A 34 -5.91 4.46 -1.12
C LYS A 34 -5.80 5.27 0.16
N ASP A 35 -6.93 5.68 0.74
CA ASP A 35 -6.96 6.45 2.00
C ASP A 35 -6.31 5.66 3.15
N LYS A 36 -6.54 4.34 3.21
CA LYS A 36 -5.88 3.46 4.19
C LYS A 36 -4.38 3.38 3.97
N LEU A 37 -3.89 3.31 2.73
CA LEU A 37 -2.45 3.36 2.44
C LEU A 37 -1.85 4.72 2.81
N TYR A 38 -2.56 5.82 2.56
CA TYR A 38 -2.13 7.17 2.94
C TYR A 38 -2.14 7.42 4.46
N ALA A 39 -2.81 6.58 5.24
CA ALA A 39 -2.77 6.61 6.69
C ALA A 39 -1.62 5.78 7.28
N MET A 40 -0.99 4.90 6.49
CA MET A 40 0.07 3.99 6.95
C MET A 40 1.44 4.66 6.98
N SER A 41 2.19 4.44 8.05
CA SER A 41 3.62 4.75 8.10
C SER A 41 4.40 3.95 7.06
N PHE A 42 5.64 4.38 6.80
CA PHE A 42 6.52 3.67 5.87
C PHE A 42 6.75 2.20 6.24
N GLN A 43 6.82 1.90 7.53
CA GLN A 43 7.02 0.54 8.03
C GLN A 43 5.76 -0.32 7.81
N GLU A 44 4.59 0.27 8.03
CA GLU A 44 3.30 -0.40 7.80
C GLU A 44 3.07 -0.66 6.31
N LEU A 45 3.42 0.29 5.42
CA LEU A 45 3.38 0.06 3.97
C LEU A 45 4.30 -1.08 3.54
N GLY A 46 5.52 -1.15 4.09
CA GLY A 46 6.45 -2.25 3.81
C GLY A 46 5.93 -3.61 4.28
N ALA A 47 5.40 -3.67 5.50
CA ALA A 47 4.78 -4.89 6.05
C ALA A 47 3.54 -5.32 5.25
N PHE A 48 2.74 -4.36 4.82
CA PHE A 48 1.56 -4.61 4.00
C PHE A 48 1.94 -5.23 2.65
N VAL A 49 2.92 -4.65 1.94
CA VAL A 49 3.39 -5.21 0.66
C VAL A 49 3.89 -6.64 0.84
N LEU A 50 4.70 -6.91 1.86
CA LEU A 50 5.20 -8.26 2.15
C LEU A 50 4.05 -9.25 2.38
N ASN A 51 3.06 -8.86 3.17
CA ASN A 51 1.87 -9.68 3.42
C ASN A 51 1.07 -9.95 2.13
N VAL A 52 0.92 -8.95 1.25
CA VAL A 52 0.26 -9.12 -0.05
C VAL A 52 1.05 -10.09 -0.94
N VAL A 53 2.36 -9.98 -0.99
CA VAL A 53 3.24 -10.89 -1.76
C VAL A 53 3.14 -12.32 -1.25
N GLU A 54 3.16 -12.52 0.08
CA GLU A 54 3.08 -13.84 0.70
C GLU A 54 1.71 -14.51 0.53
N THR A 55 0.64 -13.75 0.71
CA THR A 55 -0.74 -14.28 0.70
C THR A 55 -1.41 -14.19 -0.67
N ARG A 56 -0.81 -13.44 -1.61
CA ARG A 56 -1.40 -13.03 -2.89
C ARG A 56 -2.78 -12.41 -2.74
N SER A 57 -3.01 -11.69 -1.63
CA SER A 57 -4.31 -11.13 -1.29
C SER A 57 -4.20 -9.81 -0.52
N VAL A 58 -5.19 -8.94 -0.68
CA VAL A 58 -5.33 -7.67 0.05
C VAL A 58 -6.12 -7.80 1.37
N ASN A 59 -6.44 -9.02 1.80
CA ASN A 59 -7.32 -9.34 2.94
C ASN A 59 -6.89 -8.79 4.33
N GLY A 60 -5.78 -8.03 4.41
CA GLY A 60 -5.36 -7.32 5.63
C GLY A 60 -5.93 -5.91 5.79
N ILE A 61 -6.42 -5.27 4.72
CA ILE A 61 -6.80 -3.85 4.74
C ILE A 61 -8.21 -3.59 5.28
N ASP A 62 -9.15 -4.53 5.16
CA ASP A 62 -10.54 -4.33 5.64
C ASP A 62 -10.75 -4.60 7.14
N ARG A 63 -9.70 -5.02 7.88
CA ARG A 63 -9.78 -5.29 9.32
C ARG A 63 -9.26 -4.17 10.23
N TYR A 64 -8.83 -3.04 9.64
CA TYR A 64 -8.43 -1.84 10.36
C TYR A 64 -9.27 -0.63 9.91
#